data_AF-A0A1A8G6L6-F1
#
_entry.id   AF-A0A1A8G6L6-F1
#
_cell.length_a   1.000
_cell.length_b   1.000
_cell.length_c   1.000
_cell.angle_alpha   90.00
_cell.angle_beta   90.00
_cell.angle_gamma   90.00
#
_symmetry.space_group_name_H-M   'P 1'
#
loop_
_entity.id
_entity.type
_entity.pdbx_description
1 polymer ?
#
loop_
_entity_poly.entity_id
_entity_poly.type
_entity_poly.pdbx_seq_one_letter_code
_entity_poly.pdbx_strand_id
1 'polypeptide(L)' 'RYYETGSIRPGVIGGSKPKVATPKVVDKIADYKRQNPTMFAWEIRDRLLAERVCDNDSVPSVSSINRII' A
#
# COMPACT_ATOMS: atom_id res chain seq x y z
N ARG A 1 -19.71 38.13 16.47
CA ARG A 1 -19.83 36.75 17.01
C ARG A 1 -19.09 35.85 16.04
N TYR A 2 -17.85 35.50 16.37
CA TYR A 2 -16.92 34.74 15.53
C TYR A 2 -17.42 33.30 15.36
N TYR A 3 -17.44 32.79 14.13
CA TYR A 3 -17.42 31.36 13.86
C TYR A 3 -16.27 31.07 12.90
N GLU A 4 -15.22 30.50 13.50
CA GLU A 4 -13.99 30.03 12.91
C GLU A 4 -14.28 28.85 11.97
N THR A 5 -13.99 29.03 10.68
CA THR A 5 -13.10 28.16 9.87
C THR A 5 -13.18 28.62 8.42
N GLY A 6 -12.36 29.62 8.07
CA GLY A 6 -12.09 29.98 6.69
C GLY A 6 -11.26 28.91 6.00
N SER A 7 -11.91 27.92 5.39
CA SER A 7 -11.26 27.02 4.42
C SER A 7 -12.11 26.91 3.16
N ILE A 8 -11.87 27.85 2.24
CA ILE A 8 -12.27 27.76 0.83
C ILE A 8 -11.31 26.80 0.13
N ARG A 9 -11.30 25.55 0.55
CA ARG A 9 -10.66 24.47 -0.20
C ARG A 9 -11.71 23.38 -0.31
N PRO A 10 -12.16 22.98 -1.52
CA PRO A 10 -13.03 21.82 -1.63
C PRO A 10 -12.30 20.66 -0.96
N GLY A 11 -12.83 20.23 0.18
CA GLY A 11 -12.29 19.11 0.93
C GLY A 11 -12.19 17.92 -0.02
N VAL A 12 -11.11 17.15 0.09
CA VAL A 12 -10.91 15.92 -0.66
C VAL A 12 -12.06 14.95 -0.35
N ILE A 13 -13.15 15.06 -1.12
CA ILE A 13 -14.31 14.16 -1.06
C ILE A 13 -13.85 12.83 -1.64
N GLY A 14 -13.63 11.86 -0.76
CA GLY A 14 -13.54 10.46 -1.16
C GLY A 14 -12.14 9.95 -1.47
N GLY A 15 -11.30 9.83 -0.45
CA GLY A 15 -10.22 8.84 -0.47
C GLY A 15 -10.74 7.54 0.15
N SER A 16 -11.09 6.54 -0.66
CA SER A 16 -11.34 5.20 -0.13
C SER A 16 -10.08 4.72 0.59
N LYS A 17 -10.19 4.40 1.89
CA LYS A 17 -9.11 3.70 2.58
C LYS A 17 -8.78 2.45 1.77
N PRO A 18 -7.52 2.22 1.34
CA PRO A 18 -7.18 1.03 0.59
C PRO A 18 -7.42 -0.19 1.50
N LYS A 19 -8.53 -0.89 1.29
CA LYS A 19 -8.92 -2.10 2.05
C LYS A 19 -7.89 -3.23 1.95
N VAL A 20 -7.04 -3.20 0.92
CA VAL A 20 -6.21 -4.34 0.48
C VAL A 20 -4.74 -4.22 0.90
N ALA A 21 -4.22 -3.03 1.19
CA ALA A 21 -2.81 -2.85 1.50
C ALA A 21 -2.67 -2.31 2.92
N THR A 22 -2.66 -3.21 3.90
CA THR A 22 -2.25 -2.83 5.26
C THR A 22 -0.89 -2.12 5.19
N PRO A 23 -0.67 -1.01 5.92
CA PRO A 23 0.57 -0.23 5.84
C PRO A 23 1.84 -1.08 5.97
N LYS A 24 1.81 -2.08 6.85
CA LYS A 24 2.88 -3.06 7.05
C LYS A 24 3.30 -3.81 5.77
N VAL A 25 2.36 -4.11 4.89
CA VAL A 25 2.60 -4.82 3.62
C VAL A 25 3.25 -3.89 2.62
N VAL A 26 2.79 -2.64 2.55
CA VAL A 26 3.38 -1.59 1.70
C VAL A 26 4.83 -1.36 2.08
N ASP A 27 5.11 -1.22 3.38
CA ASP A 27 6.47 -1.05 3.89
C ASP A 27 7.36 -2.24 3.55
N LYS A 28 6.85 -3.47 3.71
CA LYS A 28 7.57 -4.69 3.34
C LYS A 28 7.88 -4.77 1.84
N ILE A 29 6.93 -4.42 0.97
CA ILE A 29 7.13 -4.37 -0.49
C ILE A 29 8.26 -3.39 -0.84
N ALA A 30 8.19 -2.17 -0.29
CA ALA A 30 9.20 -1.14 -0.51
C ALA A 30 10.57 -1.60 0.00
N ASP A 31 10.61 -2.27 1.15
CA ASP A 31 11.85 -2.78 1.73
C ASP A 31 12.47 -3.90 0.87
N TYR A 32 11.68 -4.87 0.41
CA TYR A 32 12.19 -5.93 -0.49
C TYR A 32 12.73 -5.35 -1.80
N LYS A 33 12.04 -4.36 -2.38
CA LYS A 33 12.50 -3.73 -3.62
C LYS A 33 13.75 -2.88 -3.39
N ARG A 34 13.87 -2.24 -2.24
CA ARG A 34 15.08 -1.49 -1.84
C ARG A 34 16.28 -2.40 -1.61
N GLN A 35 16.06 -3.57 -0.97
CA GLN A 35 17.10 -4.57 -0.75
C GLN A 35 17.53 -5.24 -2.05
N ASN A 36 16.58 -5.54 -2.94
CA ASN A 36 16.85 -6.15 -4.23
C ASN A 36 16.01 -5.49 -5.35
N PRO A 37 16.56 -4.49 -6.06
CA PRO A 37 15.85 -3.79 -7.11
C PRO A 37 15.57 -4.66 -8.35
N THR A 38 16.24 -5.79 -8.52
CA THR A 38 15.95 -6.72 -9.63
C THR A 38 14.78 -7.66 -9.34
N MET A 39 14.32 -7.73 -8.08
CA MET A 39 13.21 -8.58 -7.68
C MET A 39 11.91 -8.17 -8.37
N PHE A 40 11.22 -9.14 -8.97
CA PHE A 40 9.94 -8.95 -9.64
C PHE A 40 8.78 -8.90 -8.65
N ALA A 41 7.67 -8.25 -9.05
CA ALA A 41 6.49 -8.12 -8.20
C ALA A 41 5.84 -9.47 -7.83
N TRP A 42 5.93 -10.48 -8.69
CA TRP A 42 5.45 -11.83 -8.37
C TRP A 42 6.35 -12.52 -7.32
N GLU A 43 7.66 -12.28 -7.34
CA GLU A 43 8.58 -12.79 -6.32
C GLU A 43 8.32 -12.12 -4.96
N ILE A 44 8.06 -10.81 -4.96
CA ILE A 44 7.63 -10.09 -3.76
C ILE A 44 6.34 -10.69 -3.21
N ARG A 45 5.37 -11.02 -4.07
CA ARG A 45 4.11 -11.69 -3.66
C ARG A 45 4.40 -13.02 -2.96
N ASP A 46 5.23 -13.85 -3.57
CA ASP A 46 5.57 -15.18 -3.02
C ASP A 46 6.30 -15.04 -1.68
N ARG A 47 7.21 -14.08 -1.56
CA ARG A 47 7.94 -13.80 -0.33
C ARG A 47 7.04 -13.29 0.79
N LEU A 48 6.06 -12.44 0.48
CA LEU A 48 5.06 -11.98 1.45
C LEU A 48 4.23 -13.15 2.02
N LEU A 49 3.89 -14.13 1.19
CA LEU A 49 3.20 -15.35 1.61
C LEU A 49 4.13 -16.28 2.40
N ALA A 50 5.39 -16.44 1.97
CA ALA A 50 6.38 -17.29 2.62
C ALA A 50 6.75 -16.79 4.03
N GLU A 51 6.92 -15.47 4.20
CA GLU A 51 7.16 -14.83 5.51
C GLU A 51 5.86 -14.67 6.34
N ARG A 52 4.70 -15.15 5.83
CA ARG A 52 3.37 -14.99 6.43
C ARG A 52 3.06 -13.54 6.84
N VAL A 53 3.52 -12.59 6.03
CA VAL A 53 3.16 -11.17 6.15
C VAL A 53 1.73 -10.96 5.66
N CYS A 54 1.34 -11.73 4.63
CA CYS A 54 0.00 -11.78 4.05
C CYS A 54 -0.50 -13.23 3.97
N ASP A 55 -1.81 -13.38 3.92
CA ASP A 55 -2.52 -14.60 3.54
C ASP A 55 -2.90 -14.56 2.06
N ASN A 56 -3.35 -15.67 1.49
CA ASN A 56 -3.79 -15.71 0.09
C ASN A 56 -4.94 -14.72 -0.24
N ASP A 57 -5.75 -14.34 0.75
CA ASP A 57 -6.84 -13.37 0.58
C ASP A 57 -6.37 -11.91 0.78
N SER A 58 -5.36 -11.70 1.62
CA SER A 58 -4.85 -10.36 1.96
C SER A 58 -3.61 -9.95 1.17
N VAL A 59 -3.01 -10.87 0.41
CA VAL A 59 -1.84 -10.57 -0.43
C VAL A 59 -2.24 -9.68 -1.61
N PRO A 60 -1.53 -8.57 -1.85
CA PRO A 60 -1.84 -7.71 -2.99
C PRO A 60 -1.55 -8.41 -4.32
N SER A 61 -2.32 -8.07 -5.33
CA SER A 61 -2.07 -8.52 -6.70
C SER A 61 -0.71 -8.02 -7.21
N VAL A 62 -0.13 -8.72 -8.19
CA VAL A 62 1.14 -8.32 -8.84
C VAL A 62 1.04 -6.88 -9.40
N SER A 63 -0.10 -6.51 -9.97
CA SER A 63 -0.36 -5.15 -10.46
C SER A 63 -0.40 -4.12 -9.33
N SER A 64 -0.97 -4.48 -8.16
CA SER A 64 -0.98 -3.61 -6.98
C SER A 64 0.43 -3.42 -6.42
N ILE A 65 1.25 -4.47 -6.40
CA ILE A 65 2.66 -4.41 -5.96
C ILE A 65 3.45 -3.48 -6.90
N ASN A 66 3.28 -3.59 -8.22
CA ASN A 66 3.92 -2.70 -9.18
C ASN A 66 3.49 -1.23 -9.05
N ARG A 67 2.31 -0.93 -8.48
CA ARG A 67 1.87 0.45 -8.19
C ARG A 67 2.47 1.01 -6.91
N ILE A 68 2.98 0.15 -6.02
CA ILE A 68 3.62 0.52 -4.75
C ILE A 68 5.11 0.77 -4.94
N ILE A 69 5.73 0.05 -5.88
CA ILE A 69 7.13 0.21 -6.30
C ILE A 69 7.35 1.56 -6.99
#